data_AF-A0ABD0RXB2-F1
#
_entry.id   AF-A0ABD0RXB2-F1
#
_cell.length_a   1.000
_cell.length_b   1.000
_cell.length_c   1.000
_cell.angle_alpha   90.00
_cell.angle_beta   90.00
_cell.angle_gamma   90.00
#
_symmetry.space_group_name_H-M   'P 1'
#
loop_
_entity.id
_entity.type
_entity.pdbx_description
1 polymer ?
#
loop_
_entity_poly.entity_id
_entity_poly.type
_entity_poly.pdbx_seq_one_letter_code
_entity_poly.pdbx_strand_id
1 'polypeptide(L)'
;CDEKNKMLRLSFKAVTEGDINEAQAAEFDFEVGKIVEVSVCRKVLDGLEVTILPEEVPAFIPTVHLSDHVTNCFPLWSALEEGDTISNVMCLGKTKKKGIVLTKKPLLKACLHGVPINFSELQVGMEMVGWVKSFMPYGVFVDFPYELFGLAPIAAVSDQFILDTKSAFDIGQTVVAKVKNVDVEKKRFLVSLKVSDLTISEEGFQDRLIQGLKERMAVSEMMTCR
;
A
#
# COMPACT_ATOMS: atom_id res chain seq x y z
N CYS A 1 54.90 11.68 2.35
CA CYS A 1 56.07 12.37 1.78
C CYS A 1 56.41 11.53 0.59
N ASP A 2 56.31 11.91 -0.68
CA ASP A 2 56.43 13.26 -1.26
C ASP A 2 57.50 14.03 -0.50
N GLU A 3 58.76 14.01 -0.91
CA GLU A 3 59.85 14.58 -0.10
C GLU A 3 59.71 16.09 0.19
N LYS A 4 58.62 16.74 -0.26
CA LYS A 4 58.10 18.02 0.25
C LYS A 4 56.61 18.06 0.69
N ASN A 5 55.91 16.93 0.74
CA ASN A 5 54.58 16.83 1.35
C ASN A 5 54.38 15.49 2.09
N LYS A 6 54.65 15.51 3.40
CA LYS A 6 54.49 14.36 4.32
C LYS A 6 53.03 14.03 4.63
N MET A 7 52.11 14.13 3.67
CA MET A 7 50.70 13.78 3.85
C MET A 7 50.39 12.42 3.22
N LEU A 8 50.22 11.41 4.06
CA LEU A 8 49.44 10.23 3.72
C LEU A 8 47.97 10.59 3.97
N ARG A 9 47.20 10.82 2.91
CA ARG A 9 45.74 10.87 3.01
C ARG A 9 45.23 9.43 3.09
N LEU A 10 45.24 8.88 4.30
CA LEU A 10 44.46 7.68 4.60
C LEU A 10 42.99 8.12 4.66
N SER A 11 42.24 7.87 3.59
CA SER A 11 40.79 7.94 3.62
C SER A 11 40.29 6.78 4.50
N PHE A 12 40.23 7.03 5.79
CA PHE A 12 39.48 6.21 6.74
C PHE A 12 38.00 6.49 6.47
N LYS A 13 37.42 5.78 5.50
CA LYS A 13 35.97 5.61 5.47
C LYS A 13 35.69 4.63 6.59
N ALA A 14 35.42 5.18 7.77
CA ALA A 14 35.07 4.42 8.95
C ALA A 14 34.02 3.38 8.57
N VAL A 15 34.41 2.12 8.74
CA VAL A 15 33.48 1.00 8.81
C VAL A 15 32.60 1.30 10.02
N THR A 16 31.38 1.77 9.76
CA THR A 16 30.32 1.75 10.75
C THR A 16 29.83 0.31 10.82
N GLU A 17 30.53 -0.50 11.61
CA GLU A 17 29.92 -1.65 12.29
C GLU A 17 28.91 -1.08 13.29
N GLY A 18 27.64 -1.50 13.14
CA GLY A 18 26.53 -1.02 13.95
C GLY A 18 25.19 -1.38 13.31
N ASP A 19 24.88 -2.67 13.35
CA ASP A 19 23.52 -3.25 13.36
C ASP A 19 22.55 -2.85 12.24
N ILE A 20 22.86 -3.27 11.02
CA ILE A 20 21.80 -3.74 10.15
C ILE A 20 21.67 -5.22 10.47
N ASN A 21 20.73 -5.57 11.35
CA ASN A 21 20.17 -6.91 11.36
C ASN A 21 19.77 -7.21 9.92
N GLU A 22 20.63 -7.96 9.24
CA GLU A 22 20.28 -8.74 8.07
C GLU A 22 19.18 -9.66 8.57
N ALA A 23 17.95 -9.16 8.47
CA ALA A 23 16.75 -9.97 8.47
C ALA A 23 17.00 -11.02 7.40
N GLN A 24 17.51 -12.17 7.84
CA GLN A 24 17.68 -13.38 7.08
C GLN A 24 16.39 -13.51 6.28
N ALA A 25 16.51 -13.32 4.97
CA ALA A 25 15.41 -13.48 4.06
C ALA A 25 15.07 -14.96 4.13
N ALA A 26 14.15 -15.31 5.03
CA ALA A 26 13.43 -16.57 4.96
C ALA A 26 12.89 -16.64 3.53
N GLU A 27 13.48 -17.52 2.73
CA GLU A 27 12.99 -17.88 1.42
C GLU A 27 11.71 -18.67 1.64
N PHE A 28 10.60 -17.95 1.83
CA PHE A 28 9.28 -18.50 1.60
C PHE A 28 8.85 -18.19 0.18
N ASP A 29 8.20 -19.16 -0.46
CA ASP A 29 7.54 -19.01 -1.74
C ASP A 29 6.39 -18.01 -1.57
N PHE A 30 6.68 -16.75 -1.87
CA PHE A 30 5.81 -15.64 -1.56
C PHE A 30 4.66 -15.57 -2.58
N GLU A 31 3.51 -16.12 -2.21
CA GLU A 31 2.26 -15.90 -2.93
C GLU A 31 1.62 -14.58 -2.45
N VAL A 32 1.80 -13.52 -3.24
CA VAL A 32 1.05 -12.26 -3.06
C VAL A 32 -0.45 -12.60 -3.02
N GLY A 33 -1.14 -12.14 -1.97
CA GLY A 33 -2.55 -12.50 -1.75
C GLY A 33 -2.81 -13.46 -0.59
N LYS A 34 -1.77 -14.08 -0.01
CA LYS A 34 -1.93 -14.86 1.22
C LYS A 34 -2.38 -13.94 2.36
N ILE A 35 -3.40 -14.40 3.08
CA ILE A 35 -3.85 -13.79 4.33
C ILE A 35 -3.06 -14.45 5.46
N VAL A 36 -2.43 -13.62 6.28
CA VAL A 36 -1.56 -14.05 7.37
C VAL A 36 -1.90 -13.29 8.66
N GLU A 37 -1.49 -13.86 9.78
CA GLU A 37 -1.51 -13.21 11.08
C GLU A 37 -0.15 -12.59 11.35
N VAL A 38 -0.16 -11.43 11.98
CA VAL A 38 1.07 -10.70 12.28
C VAL A 38 1.07 -10.16 13.70
N SER A 39 2.23 -10.16 14.34
CA SER A 39 2.44 -9.52 15.64
C SER A 39 3.15 -8.18 15.45
N VAL A 40 2.67 -7.13 16.12
CA VAL A 40 3.29 -5.81 16.08
C VAL A 40 4.55 -5.83 16.94
N CYS A 41 5.71 -5.57 16.35
CA CYS A 41 6.96 -5.46 17.11
C CYS A 41 7.19 -4.02 17.58
N ARG A 42 7.14 -3.07 16.64
CA ARG A 42 7.42 -1.66 16.94
C ARG A 42 6.57 -0.71 16.12
N LYS A 43 6.32 0.46 16.71
CA LYS A 43 5.56 1.54 16.08
C LYS A 43 6.47 2.65 15.56
N VAL A 44 6.37 2.93 14.26
CA VAL A 44 7.11 4.00 13.58
C VAL A 44 6.10 5.05 13.08
N LEU A 45 6.55 6.29 12.87
CA LEU A 45 5.73 7.36 12.27
C LEU A 45 5.25 7.02 10.85
N ASP A 46 6.06 6.28 10.09
CA ASP A 46 5.80 5.90 8.70
C ASP A 46 4.99 4.59 8.57
N GLY A 47 4.78 3.87 9.69
CA GLY A 47 4.08 2.58 9.69
C GLY A 47 4.34 1.74 10.94
N LEU A 48 3.84 0.50 10.91
CA LEU A 48 4.08 -0.50 11.93
C LEU A 48 5.04 -1.53 11.37
N GLU A 49 6.03 -1.90 12.17
CA GLU A 49 6.85 -3.06 11.89
C GLU A 49 6.30 -4.25 12.62
N VAL A 50 6.05 -5.30 11.86
CA VAL A 50 5.34 -6.47 12.31
C VAL A 50 6.10 -7.72 11.89
N THR A 51 5.92 -8.80 12.64
CA THR A 51 6.47 -10.10 12.29
C THR A 51 5.33 -11.02 11.87
N ILE A 52 5.46 -11.68 10.72
CA ILE A 52 4.46 -12.62 10.22
C ILE A 52 4.58 -13.93 10.99
N LEU A 53 3.47 -14.41 11.55
CA LEU A 53 3.41 -15.71 12.23
C LEU A 53 2.82 -16.77 11.28
N PRO A 54 3.30 -18.03 11.30
CA PRO A 54 4.35 -18.61 12.16
C PRO A 54 5.78 -18.50 11.60
N GLU A 55 5.99 -17.84 10.46
CA GLU A 55 7.26 -17.87 9.72
C GLU A 55 8.36 -16.94 10.29
N GLU A 56 8.03 -16.12 11.29
CA GLU A 56 8.90 -15.13 11.93
C GLU A 56 9.58 -14.15 10.95
N VAL A 57 8.94 -13.90 9.80
CA VAL A 57 9.46 -13.02 8.76
C VAL A 57 9.13 -11.56 9.07
N PRO A 58 10.11 -10.64 9.06
CA PRO A 58 9.84 -9.23 9.30
C PRO A 58 9.12 -8.59 8.10
N ALA A 59 8.07 -7.84 8.42
CA ALA A 59 7.21 -7.17 7.49
C ALA A 59 6.85 -5.76 7.98
N PHE A 60 6.31 -4.97 7.07
CA PHE A 60 6.00 -3.57 7.29
C PHE A 60 4.58 -3.25 6.84
N ILE A 61 3.81 -2.62 7.71
CA ILE A 61 2.47 -2.11 7.42
C ILE A 61 2.54 -0.59 7.40
N PRO A 62 2.50 0.06 6.23
CA PRO A 62 2.42 1.51 6.19
C PRO A 62 1.11 1.99 6.84
N THR A 63 1.13 3.18 7.45
CA THR A 63 -0.07 3.75 8.10
C THR A 63 -1.27 3.84 7.16
N VAL A 64 -1.02 4.13 5.88
CA VAL A 64 -2.04 4.18 4.82
C VAL A 64 -2.71 2.83 4.54
N HIS A 65 -2.11 1.72 4.97
CA HIS A 65 -2.63 0.37 4.77
C HIS A 65 -3.39 -0.20 5.98
N LEU A 66 -3.60 0.60 7.03
CA LEU A 66 -4.36 0.20 8.22
C LEU A 66 -5.88 0.20 8.00
N SER A 67 -6.40 1.16 7.24
CA SER A 67 -7.83 1.32 6.92
C SER A 67 -7.99 1.84 5.49
N ASP A 68 -9.19 1.68 4.94
CA ASP A 68 -9.54 2.24 3.64
C ASP A 68 -9.71 3.76 3.68
N HIS A 69 -10.01 4.32 4.85
CA HIS A 69 -10.16 5.76 5.05
C HIS A 69 -8.95 6.37 5.75
N VAL A 70 -8.34 7.37 5.11
CA VAL A 70 -7.15 8.07 5.61
C VAL A 70 -7.39 8.73 6.97
N THR A 71 -8.59 9.27 7.21
CA THR A 71 -8.99 9.86 8.50
C THR A 71 -8.92 8.86 9.65
N ASN A 72 -9.15 7.58 9.36
CA ASN A 72 -9.22 6.52 10.36
C ASN A 72 -7.84 5.93 10.68
N CYS A 73 -6.86 6.13 9.81
CA CYS A 73 -5.51 5.61 9.97
C CYS A 73 -4.83 6.11 11.25
N PHE A 74 -4.99 7.39 11.59
CA PHE A 74 -4.33 7.97 12.77
C PHE A 74 -4.90 7.44 14.11
N PRO A 75 -6.23 7.41 14.31
CA PRO A 75 -6.81 6.76 15.49
C PRO A 75 -6.43 5.29 15.63
N LEU A 76 -6.51 4.51 14.54
CA LEU A 76 -6.15 3.10 14.54
C LEU A 76 -4.68 2.88 14.86
N TRP A 77 -3.80 3.68 14.26
CA TRP A 77 -2.38 3.67 14.58
C TRP A 77 -2.17 4.00 16.07
N SER A 78 -2.87 4.99 16.62
CA SER A 78 -2.79 5.33 18.05
C SER A 78 -3.32 4.23 18.97
N ALA A 79 -4.32 3.46 18.55
CA ALA A 79 -4.96 2.41 19.35
C ALA A 79 -4.15 1.11 19.39
N LEU A 80 -3.31 0.85 18.39
CA LEU A 80 -2.46 -0.34 18.35
C LEU A 80 -1.25 -0.21 19.28
N GLU A 81 -1.05 -1.23 20.10
CA GLU A 81 0.07 -1.39 21.03
C GLU A 81 1.13 -2.36 20.48
N GLU A 82 2.36 -2.24 20.97
CA GLU A 82 3.44 -3.17 20.65
C GLU A 82 3.17 -4.52 21.30
N GLY A 83 3.20 -5.60 20.51
CA GLY A 83 2.82 -6.96 20.92
C GLY A 83 1.41 -7.38 20.50
N ASP A 84 0.59 -6.47 19.96
CA ASP A 84 -0.75 -6.82 19.49
C ASP A 84 -0.69 -7.77 18.28
N THR A 85 -1.61 -8.73 18.23
CA THR A 85 -1.71 -9.68 17.12
C THR A 85 -2.84 -9.26 16.20
N ILE A 86 -2.47 -8.85 14.99
CA ILE A 86 -3.41 -8.42 13.96
C ILE A 86 -3.66 -9.60 13.03
N SER A 87 -4.88 -10.12 13.05
CA SER A 87 -5.35 -11.11 12.09
C SER A 87 -5.82 -10.45 10.80
N ASN A 88 -5.95 -11.28 9.77
CA ASN A 88 -6.49 -10.90 8.46
C ASN A 88 -5.64 -9.86 7.72
N VAL A 89 -4.32 -9.92 7.79
CA VAL A 89 -3.46 -9.01 7.03
C VAL A 89 -3.03 -9.69 5.73
N MET A 90 -3.11 -8.97 4.61
CA MET A 90 -2.76 -9.48 3.27
C MET A 90 -1.38 -8.99 2.86
N CYS A 91 -0.59 -9.88 2.25
CA CYS A 91 0.71 -9.55 1.67
C CYS A 91 0.57 -8.89 0.28
N LEU A 92 1.17 -7.71 0.08
CA LEU A 92 1.12 -6.97 -1.20
C LEU A 92 2.33 -7.20 -2.11
N GLY A 93 3.54 -7.34 -1.53
CA GLY A 93 4.78 -7.36 -2.30
C GLY A 93 6.02 -7.27 -1.43
N LYS A 94 7.21 -7.47 -2.04
CA LYS A 94 8.51 -7.35 -1.36
C LYS A 94 9.27 -6.13 -1.86
N THR A 95 9.40 -5.10 -1.03
CA THR A 95 10.23 -3.95 -1.34
C THR A 95 11.65 -4.15 -0.81
N LYS A 96 12.67 -4.03 -1.66
CA LYS A 96 14.10 -4.23 -1.31
C LYS A 96 14.59 -3.45 -0.07
N LYS A 97 13.94 -2.32 0.27
CA LYS A 97 14.33 -1.44 1.38
C LYS A 97 13.47 -1.55 2.64
N LYS A 98 12.22 -2.03 2.54
CA LYS A 98 11.22 -2.01 3.62
C LYS A 98 10.69 -3.41 3.96
N GLY A 99 11.27 -4.46 3.39
CA GLY A 99 10.80 -5.83 3.59
C GLY A 99 9.48 -6.11 2.86
N ILE A 100 8.71 -7.05 3.40
CA ILE A 100 7.39 -7.41 2.89
C ILE A 100 6.39 -6.33 3.30
N VAL A 101 5.64 -5.78 2.36
CA VAL A 101 4.59 -4.79 2.63
C VAL A 101 3.26 -5.51 2.80
N LEU A 102 2.54 -5.21 3.88
CA LEU A 102 1.24 -5.79 4.17
C LEU A 102 0.12 -4.75 4.21
N THR A 103 -1.11 -5.23 4.03
CA THR A 103 -2.32 -4.41 4.03
C THR A 103 -3.45 -5.02 4.86
N LYS A 104 -4.05 -4.19 5.71
CA LYS A 104 -5.27 -4.53 6.47
C LYS A 104 -6.54 -4.14 5.73
N LYS A 105 -6.44 -3.38 4.64
CA LYS A 105 -7.57 -2.87 3.84
C LYS A 105 -8.52 -3.99 3.37
N PRO A 106 -9.77 -4.02 3.85
CA PRO A 106 -10.74 -5.04 3.46
C PRO A 106 -11.11 -4.99 1.97
N LEU A 107 -11.16 -3.81 1.36
CA LEU A 107 -11.50 -3.69 -0.07
C LEU A 107 -10.51 -4.38 -1.00
N LEU A 108 -9.21 -4.32 -0.68
CA LEU A 108 -8.19 -5.02 -1.46
C LEU A 108 -8.31 -6.54 -1.32
N LYS A 109 -8.71 -7.03 -0.15
CA LYS A 109 -8.90 -8.47 0.10
C LYS A 109 -10.08 -9.01 -0.71
N ALA A 110 -11.19 -8.28 -0.71
CA ALA A 110 -12.41 -8.69 -1.41
C ALA A 110 -12.18 -8.84 -2.92
N CYS A 111 -11.32 -8.00 -3.50
CA CYS A 111 -11.05 -8.02 -4.94
C CYS A 111 -9.94 -8.98 -5.38
N LEU A 112 -9.34 -9.75 -4.48
CA LEU A 112 -8.21 -10.65 -4.80
C LEU A 112 -8.51 -11.59 -5.98
N HIS A 113 -9.71 -12.15 -6.05
CA HIS A 113 -10.12 -13.10 -7.09
C HIS A 113 -10.20 -12.51 -8.51
N GLY A 114 -10.10 -11.18 -8.68
CA GLY A 114 -10.17 -10.49 -9.97
C GLY A 114 -8.90 -9.73 -10.34
N VAL A 115 -7.83 -9.78 -9.53
CA VAL A 115 -6.59 -9.05 -9.83
C VAL A 115 -5.65 -9.94 -10.67
N PRO A 116 -5.29 -9.53 -11.90
CA PRO A 116 -4.31 -10.24 -12.70
C PRO A 116 -2.93 -10.18 -12.05
N ILE A 117 -2.22 -11.31 -12.04
CA ILE A 117 -0.90 -11.44 -11.40
C ILE A 117 0.18 -10.81 -12.29
N ASN A 118 -0.05 -10.81 -13.62
CA ASN A 118 0.90 -10.31 -14.61
C ASN A 118 0.28 -9.28 -15.56
N PHE A 119 1.14 -8.41 -16.12
CA PHE A 119 0.75 -7.46 -17.18
C PHE A 119 0.14 -8.15 -18.41
N SER A 120 0.49 -9.42 -18.67
CA SER A 120 -0.03 -10.21 -19.80
C SER A 120 -1.48 -10.65 -19.62
N GLU A 121 -1.95 -10.73 -18.37
CA GLU A 121 -3.34 -11.08 -18.04
C GLU A 121 -4.23 -9.84 -17.95
N LEU A 122 -3.62 -8.64 -17.97
CA LEU A 122 -4.34 -7.38 -17.89
C LEU A 122 -5.11 -7.14 -19.19
N GLN A 123 -6.44 -7.22 -19.12
CA GLN A 123 -7.32 -6.89 -20.23
C GLN A 123 -7.89 -5.49 -20.09
N VAL A 124 -8.01 -4.80 -21.22
CA VAL A 124 -8.70 -3.51 -21.29
C VAL A 124 -10.17 -3.70 -20.89
N GLY A 125 -10.65 -2.84 -20.00
CA GLY A 125 -12.00 -2.90 -19.46
C GLY A 125 -12.13 -3.63 -18.12
N MET A 126 -11.07 -4.29 -17.64
CA MET A 126 -11.07 -4.89 -16.30
C MET A 126 -11.13 -3.83 -15.21
N GLU A 127 -11.80 -4.15 -14.11
CA GLU A 127 -11.88 -3.32 -12.91
C GLU A 127 -10.99 -3.91 -11.82
N MET A 128 -10.19 -3.07 -11.21
CA MET A 128 -9.22 -3.47 -10.19
C MET A 128 -9.19 -2.45 -9.06
N VAL A 129 -8.91 -2.92 -7.85
CA VAL A 129 -8.79 -2.07 -6.67
C VAL A 129 -7.33 -1.77 -6.41
N GLY A 130 -7.02 -0.49 -6.24
CA GLY A 130 -5.69 0.00 -5.92
C GLY A 130 -5.74 1.06 -4.84
N TRP A 131 -4.60 1.67 -4.57
CA TRP A 131 -4.52 2.81 -3.66
C TRP A 131 -3.72 3.93 -4.28
N VAL A 132 -4.07 5.17 -3.92
CA VAL A 132 -3.38 6.34 -4.44
C VAL A 132 -1.99 6.44 -3.83
N LYS A 133 -0.95 6.41 -4.66
CA LYS A 133 0.44 6.54 -4.21
C LYS A 133 0.88 8.00 -4.18
N SER A 134 0.59 8.74 -5.24
CA SER A 134 1.00 10.14 -5.37
C SER A 134 0.18 10.89 -6.42
N PHE A 135 0.19 12.21 -6.31
CA PHE A 135 -0.50 13.12 -7.25
C PHE A 135 0.53 13.89 -8.08
N MET A 136 0.24 14.03 -9.37
CA MET A 136 0.97 14.89 -10.29
C MET A 136 0.00 15.81 -11.02
N PRO A 137 0.45 16.97 -11.54
CA PRO A 137 -0.46 17.93 -12.19
C PRO A 137 -1.18 17.37 -13.43
N TYR A 138 -0.63 16.32 -14.06
CA TYR A 138 -1.23 15.66 -15.21
C TYR A 138 -2.08 14.43 -14.87
N GLY A 139 -2.07 13.97 -13.62
CA GLY A 139 -2.78 12.75 -13.23
C GLY A 139 -2.40 12.17 -11.86
N VAL A 140 -3.12 11.12 -11.49
CA VAL A 140 -2.96 10.40 -10.22
C VAL A 140 -2.24 9.08 -10.46
N PHE A 141 -1.24 8.80 -9.64
CA PHE A 141 -0.58 7.50 -9.65
C PHE A 141 -1.26 6.58 -8.65
N VAL A 142 -1.74 5.44 -9.15
CA VAL A 142 -2.40 4.40 -8.38
C VAL A 142 -1.50 3.17 -8.40
N ASP A 143 -1.13 2.71 -7.20
CA ASP A 143 -0.44 1.45 -7.00
C ASP A 143 -1.49 0.34 -6.85
N PHE A 144 -1.17 -0.82 -7.40
CA PHE A 144 -1.99 -2.01 -7.32
C PHE A 144 -1.17 -3.16 -6.70
N PRO A 145 -1.83 -4.24 -6.24
CA PRO A 145 -1.13 -5.46 -5.83
C PRO A 145 -0.23 -6.00 -6.96
N TYR A 146 0.73 -6.86 -6.62
CA TYR A 146 1.67 -7.49 -7.58
C TYR A 146 2.64 -6.52 -8.27
N GLU A 147 3.02 -5.42 -7.61
CA GLU A 147 3.95 -4.40 -8.15
C GLU A 147 3.48 -3.75 -9.46
N LEU A 148 2.16 -3.72 -9.67
CA LEU A 148 1.53 -3.08 -10.82
C LEU A 148 1.31 -1.59 -10.56
N PHE A 149 1.64 -0.76 -11.56
CA PHE A 149 1.52 0.70 -11.48
C PHE A 149 0.62 1.24 -12.59
N GLY A 150 -0.44 1.96 -12.19
CA GLY A 150 -1.35 2.61 -13.11
C GLY A 150 -1.32 4.14 -12.98
N LEU A 151 -1.48 4.82 -14.12
CA LEU A 151 -1.65 6.26 -14.18
C LEU A 151 -3.10 6.58 -14.56
N ALA A 152 -3.76 7.40 -13.75
CA ALA A 152 -5.05 8.00 -14.07
C ALA A 152 -4.84 9.43 -14.59
N PRO A 153 -5.00 9.71 -15.90
CA PRO A 153 -5.00 11.08 -16.40
C PRO A 153 -6.08 11.91 -15.73
N ILE A 154 -5.86 13.21 -15.56
CA ILE A 154 -6.84 14.11 -14.90
C ILE A 154 -8.25 14.03 -15.52
N ALA A 155 -8.33 13.83 -16.85
CA ALA A 155 -9.58 13.66 -17.59
C ALA A 155 -10.34 12.35 -17.31
N ALA A 156 -9.67 11.38 -16.67
CA ALA A 156 -10.18 10.07 -16.32
C ALA A 156 -10.28 9.87 -14.79
N VAL A 157 -10.02 10.90 -13.99
CA VAL A 157 -10.10 10.82 -12.52
C VAL A 157 -11.54 10.90 -12.01
N SER A 158 -12.37 11.73 -12.63
CA SER A 158 -13.76 11.92 -12.24
C SER A 158 -14.60 12.31 -13.45
N ASP A 159 -15.92 12.12 -13.33
CA ASP A 159 -16.90 12.56 -14.32
C ASP A 159 -17.07 14.07 -14.32
N GLN A 160 -16.80 14.70 -13.17
CA GLN A 160 -16.73 16.15 -13.04
C GLN A 160 -15.29 16.62 -13.25
N PHE A 161 -15.13 17.76 -13.91
CA PHE A 161 -13.82 18.37 -14.08
C PHE A 161 -13.34 18.90 -12.72
N ILE A 162 -12.32 18.25 -12.17
CA ILE A 162 -11.70 18.64 -10.91
C ILE A 162 -10.42 19.42 -11.24
N LEU A 163 -10.37 20.69 -10.83
CA LEU A 163 -9.20 21.56 -10.97
C LEU A 163 -8.05 21.12 -10.07
N ASP A 164 -8.35 20.70 -8.84
CA ASP A 164 -7.35 20.23 -7.88
C ASP A 164 -7.64 18.79 -7.46
N THR A 165 -6.87 17.85 -8.00
CA THR A 165 -7.05 16.44 -7.69
C THR A 165 -6.76 16.12 -6.22
N LYS A 166 -5.99 16.97 -5.53
CA LYS A 166 -5.67 16.81 -4.11
C LYS A 166 -6.86 17.07 -3.19
N SER A 167 -7.87 17.83 -3.63
CA SER A 167 -9.07 18.07 -2.82
C SER A 167 -10.07 16.92 -2.91
N ALA A 168 -9.96 16.09 -3.95
CA ALA A 168 -10.91 15.01 -4.20
C ALA A 168 -10.43 13.66 -3.68
N PHE A 169 -9.11 13.45 -3.60
CA PHE A 169 -8.52 12.20 -3.15
C PHE A 169 -7.36 12.46 -2.19
N ASP A 170 -7.24 11.58 -1.20
CA ASP A 170 -6.13 11.59 -0.26
C ASP A 170 -5.05 10.57 -0.66
N ILE A 171 -3.80 10.84 -0.27
CA ILE A 171 -2.71 9.88 -0.45
C ILE A 171 -3.02 8.64 0.40
N GLY A 172 -2.93 7.47 -0.21
CA GLY A 172 -3.23 6.20 0.44
C GLY A 172 -4.71 5.83 0.43
N GLN A 173 -5.60 6.64 -0.15
CA GLN A 173 -7.01 6.26 -0.29
C GLN A 173 -7.16 5.04 -1.21
N THR A 174 -8.03 4.11 -0.82
CA THR A 174 -8.40 2.97 -1.67
C THR A 174 -9.36 3.42 -2.77
N VAL A 175 -9.05 3.10 -4.02
CA VAL A 175 -9.83 3.48 -5.20
C VAL A 175 -10.06 2.28 -6.11
N VAL A 176 -11.19 2.29 -6.80
CA VAL A 176 -11.49 1.30 -7.83
C VAL A 176 -11.23 1.93 -9.18
N ALA A 177 -10.45 1.25 -10.00
CA ALA A 177 -9.96 1.77 -11.25
C ALA A 177 -10.25 0.77 -12.39
N LYS A 178 -10.68 1.29 -13.53
CA LYS A 178 -10.89 0.51 -14.74
C LYS A 178 -9.73 0.69 -15.70
N VAL A 179 -9.21 -0.41 -16.22
CA VAL A 179 -8.11 -0.41 -17.19
C VAL A 179 -8.62 0.14 -18.51
N LYS A 180 -8.07 1.27 -18.97
CA LYS A 180 -8.38 1.86 -20.29
C LYS A 180 -7.38 1.43 -21.36
N ASN A 181 -6.11 1.33 -21.01
CA ASN A 181 -5.05 1.00 -21.96
C ASN A 181 -3.88 0.34 -21.23
N VAL A 182 -3.23 -0.63 -21.86
CA VAL A 182 -2.11 -1.39 -21.31
C VAL A 182 -0.95 -1.34 -22.30
N ASP A 183 0.19 -0.82 -21.85
CA ASP A 183 1.46 -0.83 -22.58
C ASP A 183 2.38 -1.86 -21.88
N VAL A 184 2.38 -3.09 -22.43
CA VAL A 184 3.15 -4.23 -21.90
C VAL A 184 4.66 -4.00 -22.06
N GLU A 185 5.08 -3.31 -23.12
CA GLU A 185 6.49 -3.04 -23.41
C GLU A 185 7.12 -2.13 -22.35
N LYS A 186 6.38 -1.11 -21.92
CA LYS A 186 6.84 -0.16 -20.89
C LYS A 186 6.41 -0.53 -19.48
N LYS A 187 5.67 -1.64 -19.30
CA LYS A 187 5.06 -2.06 -18.02
C LYS A 187 4.23 -0.93 -17.39
N ARG A 188 3.42 -0.26 -18.20
CA ARG A 188 2.56 0.85 -17.77
C ARG A 188 1.14 0.62 -18.25
N PHE A 189 0.17 1.01 -17.43
CA PHE A 189 -1.22 1.02 -17.88
C PHE A 189 -1.92 2.30 -17.43
N LEU A 190 -2.88 2.71 -18.26
CA LEU A 190 -3.73 3.85 -18.03
C LEU A 190 -5.04 3.37 -17.42
N VAL A 191 -5.44 4.00 -16.33
CA VAL A 191 -6.65 3.66 -15.60
C VAL A 191 -7.63 4.83 -15.58
N SER A 192 -8.92 4.51 -15.46
CA SER A 192 -10.00 5.46 -15.24
C SER A 192 -10.56 5.23 -13.85
N LEU A 193 -10.71 6.30 -13.07
CA LEU A 193 -11.37 6.33 -11.76
C LEU A 193 -12.81 6.86 -11.86
N LYS A 194 -13.30 7.11 -13.09
CA LYS A 194 -14.65 7.61 -13.33
C LYS A 194 -15.70 6.65 -12.82
N VAL A 195 -16.63 7.17 -12.02
CA VAL A 195 -17.75 6.40 -11.47
C VAL A 195 -18.63 5.85 -12.60
N SER A 196 -18.83 6.63 -13.67
CA SER A 196 -19.63 6.22 -14.85
C SER A 196 -19.02 5.05 -15.64
N ASP A 197 -17.69 4.89 -15.57
CA ASP A 197 -17.00 3.80 -16.26
C ASP A 197 -17.05 2.48 -15.45
N LEU A 198 -17.36 2.55 -14.14
CA LEU A 198 -17.37 1.40 -13.24
C LEU A 198 -18.72 0.67 -13.29
N THR A 199 -18.66 -0.63 -13.52
CA THR A 199 -19.81 -1.53 -13.58
C THR A 199 -20.12 -2.00 -12.17
N ILE A 200 -20.46 -1.06 -11.29
CA ILE A 200 -20.77 -1.37 -9.90
C ILE A 200 -22.11 -2.11 -9.89
N SER A 201 -22.08 -3.43 -9.80
CA SER A 201 -23.25 -4.21 -9.38
C SER A 201 -23.70 -3.66 -8.03
N GLU A 202 -24.97 -3.26 -7.89
CA GLU A 202 -25.49 -2.47 -6.76
C GLU A 202 -25.16 -3.08 -5.37
N GLU A 203 -24.86 -4.37 -5.30
CA GLU A 203 -24.43 -5.11 -4.10
C GLU A 203 -23.11 -4.58 -3.50
N GLY A 204 -22.08 -4.28 -4.32
CA GLY A 204 -20.78 -3.84 -3.82
C GLY A 204 -20.75 -2.41 -3.28
N PHE A 205 -21.74 -1.59 -3.62
CA PHE A 205 -21.86 -0.22 -3.12
C PHE A 205 -22.46 -0.19 -1.71
N GLN A 206 -23.41 -1.09 -1.42
CA GLN A 206 -23.96 -1.27 -0.09
C GLN A 206 -22.89 -1.77 0.88
N ASP A 207 -22.06 -2.72 0.47
CA ASP A 207 -20.96 -3.21 1.30
C ASP A 207 -19.93 -2.12 1.62
N ARG A 208 -19.61 -1.23 0.67
CA ARG A 208 -18.71 -0.08 0.91
C ARG A 208 -19.30 0.94 1.89
N LEU A 209 -20.59 1.23 1.79
CA LEU A 209 -21.29 2.13 2.72
C LEU A 209 -21.39 1.52 4.12
N ILE A 210 -21.75 0.23 4.21
CA ILE A 210 -21.82 -0.53 5.46
C ILE A 210 -20.42 -0.61 6.09
N GLN A 211 -19.37 -0.83 5.29
CA GLN A 211 -18.00 -0.86 5.75
C GLN A 211 -17.54 0.51 6.26
N GLY A 212 -17.83 1.59 5.54
CA GLY A 212 -17.52 2.95 5.99
C GLY A 212 -18.28 3.37 7.26
N LEU A 213 -19.48 2.83 7.49
CA LEU A 213 -20.23 3.01 8.73
C LEU A 213 -19.66 2.16 9.88
N LYS A 214 -19.31 0.89 9.63
CA LYS A 214 -18.63 0.01 10.60
C LYS A 214 -17.28 0.58 11.03
N GLU A 215 -16.49 1.11 10.11
CA GLU A 215 -15.18 1.69 10.41
C GLU A 215 -15.29 2.95 11.28
N ARG A 216 -16.32 3.78 11.03
CA ARG A 216 -16.63 4.93 11.89
C ARG A 216 -17.14 4.50 13.27
N MET A 217 -17.95 3.45 13.34
CA MET A 217 -18.48 2.93 14.60
C MET A 217 -17.37 2.30 15.45
N ALA A 218 -16.50 1.47 14.85
CA ALA A 218 -15.37 0.84 15.53
C ALA A 218 -14.38 1.87 16.08
N VAL A 219 -14.08 2.94 15.34
CA VAL A 219 -13.18 4.00 15.83
C VAL A 219 -13.86 4.90 16.85
N SER A 220 -15.17 5.13 16.74
CA SER A 220 -15.93 5.80 17.80
C SER A 220 -15.90 4.99 19.10
N GLU A 221 -16.12 3.67 19.04
CA GLU A 221 -16.08 2.78 20.20
C GLU A 221 -14.69 2.76 20.86
N MET A 222 -13.63 2.66 20.05
CA MET A 222 -12.23 2.72 20.54
C MET A 222 -11.90 4.05 21.24
N MET A 223 -12.51 5.17 20.82
CA MET A 223 -12.30 6.47 21.47
C MET A 223 -13.11 6.65 22.75
N THR A 224 -14.26 5.99 22.88
CA THR A 224 -15.14 6.12 24.06
C THR A 224 -14.75 5.23 25.23
N CYS A 225 -13.91 4.22 25.02
CA CYS A 225 -13.41 3.32 26.09
C CYS A 225 -12.17 3.87 26.83
N ARG A 226 -11.95 5.18 26.83
CA ARG A 226 -10.78 5.81 27.46
C ARG A 226 -11.16 6.87 28.50
#